data_AF-A0A3M6UD27-F1
#
_entry.id   AF-A0A3M6UD27-F1
#
_cell.length_a   1.000
_cell.length_b   1.000
_cell.length_c   1.000
_cell.angle_alpha   90.00
_cell.angle_beta   90.00
_cell.angle_gamma   90.00
#
_symmetry.space_group_name_H-M   'P 1'
#
loop_
_entity.id
_entity.type
_entity.pdbx_description
1 polymer ?
#
loop_
_entity_poly.entity_id
_entity_poly.type
_entity_poly.pdbx_seq_one_letter_code
_entity_poly.pdbx_strand_id
1 'polypeptide(L)'
;MEGIYFFLTLCSFLNLASSHQAVKHLFMSDLAPYDSPHGPEQIHISFGNIPSEMTIMWSTSNSSEFASSVVLYGLAPKNYSLEGRGKFVLFTEGNPDGLKYIHRVVLQGLIPGMKYSYRVQSAHKAHSVNEPALRDQVT
;
A
#
# COMPACT_ATOMS: atom_id res chain seq x y z
N MET A 1 -16.98 33.09 45.01
CA MET A 1 -16.92 32.90 43.54
C MET A 1 -15.48 32.95 42.99
N GLU A 2 -14.44 33.00 43.83
CA GLU A 2 -13.04 33.17 43.36
C GLU A 2 -12.28 31.86 43.09
N GLY A 3 -12.70 30.72 43.66
CA GLY A 3 -11.97 29.46 43.56
C GLY A 3 -12.06 28.75 42.20
N ILE A 4 -13.15 28.97 41.46
CA ILE A 4 -13.38 28.34 40.15
C ILE A 4 -12.52 29.00 39.08
N TYR A 5 -12.34 30.33 39.14
CA TYR A 5 -11.46 31.06 38.25
C TYR A 5 -9.99 30.70 38.46
N PHE A 6 -9.56 30.43 39.71
CA PHE A 6 -8.19 30.00 39.98
C PHE A 6 -7.87 28.62 39.38
N PHE A 7 -8.78 27.65 39.48
CA PHE A 7 -8.64 26.33 38.87
C PHE A 7 -8.63 26.38 37.33
N LEU A 8 -9.51 27.18 36.72
CA LEU A 8 -9.55 27.33 35.26
C LEU A 8 -8.29 28.02 34.71
N THR A 9 -7.76 29.00 35.44
CA THR A 9 -6.51 29.66 35.04
C THR A 9 -5.30 28.72 35.19
N LEU A 10 -5.25 27.88 36.23
CA LEU A 10 -4.19 26.88 36.42
C LEU A 10 -4.22 25.76 35.34
N CYS A 11 -5.40 25.34 34.90
CA CYS A 11 -5.56 24.42 33.77
C CYS A 11 -5.09 25.02 32.43
N SER A 12 -5.15 26.35 32.30
CA SER A 12 -4.71 27.06 31.10
C SER A 12 -3.18 27.16 31.03
N PHE A 13 -2.51 27.30 32.18
CA PHE A 13 -1.04 27.34 32.24
C PHE A 13 -0.37 25.98 32.12
N LEU A 14 -1.00 24.90 32.59
CA LEU A 14 -0.44 23.54 32.45
C LEU A 14 -0.51 22.99 31.02
N ASN A 15 -1.34 23.57 30.14
CA ASN A 15 -1.38 23.21 28.72
C ASN A 15 -0.36 23.97 27.86
N LEU A 16 0.40 24.93 28.43
CA LEU A 16 1.36 25.73 27.67
C LEU A 16 2.82 25.19 27.74
N ALA A 17 3.08 24.12 28.49
CA ALA A 17 4.44 23.61 28.72
C ALA A 17 4.66 22.14 28.30
N SER A 18 3.99 21.67 27.25
CA SER A 18 4.38 20.42 26.58
C SER A 18 4.83 20.69 25.14
N SER A 19 5.93 21.43 25.01
CA SER A 19 6.77 21.37 23.80
C SER A 19 7.65 20.11 23.84
N HIS A 20 7.02 18.93 23.87
CA HIS A 20 7.77 17.72 23.55
C HIS A 20 7.90 17.67 22.03
N GLN A 21 9.06 18.07 21.52
CA GLN A 21 9.45 17.90 20.13
C GLN A 21 9.71 16.42 19.86
N ALA A 22 8.63 15.63 19.87
CA ALA A 22 8.66 14.23 19.49
C ALA A 22 8.66 14.15 17.96
N VAL A 23 9.85 14.10 17.36
CA VAL A 23 10.20 13.28 16.19
C VAL A 23 9.13 13.18 15.10
N LYS A 24 8.53 14.31 14.68
CA LYS A 24 7.62 14.34 13.51
C LYS A 24 8.38 14.20 12.19
N HIS A 25 9.67 14.56 12.21
CA HIS A 25 10.49 14.62 11.00
C HIS A 25 10.93 13.24 10.48
N LEU A 26 11.09 12.24 11.34
CA LEU A 26 11.54 10.90 10.93
C LEU A 26 10.39 9.95 10.56
N PHE A 27 9.14 10.30 10.82
CA PHE A 27 7.98 9.46 10.48
C PHE A 27 7.34 9.83 9.14
N MET A 28 7.46 11.09 8.70
CA MET A 28 6.78 11.58 7.49
C MET A 28 7.61 11.48 6.21
N SER A 29 8.93 11.24 6.29
CA SER A 29 9.80 11.15 5.11
C SER A 29 9.64 9.86 4.31
N ASP A 30 9.06 8.80 4.89
CA ASP A 30 8.81 7.53 4.21
C ASP A 30 7.39 7.47 3.58
N LEU A 31 6.63 8.57 3.66
CA LEU A 31 5.30 8.74 3.08
C LEU A 31 5.30 9.70 1.88
N ALA A 32 6.42 9.79 1.16
CA ALA A 32 6.47 10.51 -0.12
C ALA A 32 5.27 10.08 -1.00
N PRO A 33 4.65 11.03 -1.73
CA PRO A 33 3.27 10.92 -2.15
C PRO A 33 3.07 9.66 -2.97
N TYR A 34 2.17 8.80 -2.50
CA TYR A 34 1.68 7.66 -3.22
C TYR A 34 0.93 8.19 -4.45
N ASP A 35 1.61 8.27 -5.60
CA ASP A 35 1.08 8.93 -6.81
C ASP A 35 0.14 8.00 -7.60
N SER A 36 -0.94 7.64 -6.91
CA SER A 36 -2.22 7.17 -7.40
C SER A 36 -3.20 7.56 -6.29
N PRO A 37 -4.30 8.31 -6.53
CA PRO A 37 -5.20 8.69 -5.46
C PRO A 37 -5.83 7.48 -4.72
N HIS A 38 -5.75 6.26 -5.31
CA HIS A 38 -6.25 5.02 -4.72
C HIS A 38 -5.31 3.84 -5.02
N GLY A 39 -4.48 3.48 -4.05
CA GLY A 39 -3.56 2.34 -4.15
C GLY A 39 -4.17 0.99 -3.82
N PRO A 40 -3.34 -0.05 -3.67
CA PRO A 40 -3.74 -1.23 -2.92
C PRO A 40 -4.24 -0.84 -1.53
N GLU A 41 -5.48 -1.20 -1.26
CA GLU A 41 -6.18 -0.95 0.00
C GLU A 41 -6.55 -2.28 0.65
N GLN A 42 -6.86 -2.25 1.94
CA GLN A 42 -7.36 -3.41 2.69
C GLN A 42 -6.47 -4.65 2.56
N ILE A 43 -5.15 -4.46 2.64
CA ILE A 43 -4.20 -5.57 2.55
C ILE A 43 -4.47 -6.55 3.69
N HIS A 44 -4.69 -7.80 3.34
CA HIS A 44 -4.95 -8.91 4.25
C HIS A 44 -3.97 -10.04 4.01
N ILE A 45 -3.37 -10.56 5.08
CA ILE A 45 -2.43 -11.68 5.05
C ILE A 45 -3.03 -12.83 5.84
N SER A 46 -2.99 -14.02 5.27
CA SER A 46 -3.38 -15.26 5.95
C SER A 46 -2.38 -16.38 5.68
N PHE A 47 -2.44 -17.44 6.48
CA PHE A 47 -1.74 -18.68 6.16
C PHE A 47 -2.25 -19.27 4.83
N GLY A 48 -1.37 -20.00 4.14
CA GLY A 48 -1.75 -20.91 3.07
C GLY A 48 -2.15 -22.28 3.62
N ASN A 49 -2.03 -23.32 2.78
CA ASN A 49 -2.42 -24.68 3.17
C ASN A 49 -1.34 -25.37 4.02
N ILE A 50 -0.09 -24.91 3.91
CA ILE A 50 1.08 -25.46 4.61
C ILE A 50 1.94 -24.32 5.21
N PRO A 51 2.83 -24.61 6.19
CA PRO A 51 3.62 -23.58 6.86
C PRO A 51 4.57 -22.77 5.97
N SER A 52 4.91 -23.29 4.79
CA SER A 52 5.73 -22.61 3.78
C SER A 52 4.91 -21.78 2.79
N GLU A 53 3.62 -21.54 3.08
CA GLU A 53 2.73 -20.74 2.26
C GLU A 53 2.06 -19.60 3.04
N MET A 54 1.93 -18.45 2.37
CA MET A 54 1.10 -17.34 2.84
C MET A 54 0.26 -16.80 1.69
N THR A 55 -1.01 -16.47 1.97
CA THR A 55 -1.88 -15.80 1.03
C THR A 55 -1.89 -14.30 1.35
N ILE A 56 -1.70 -13.48 0.33
CA ILE A 56 -1.81 -12.02 0.42
C ILE A 56 -2.94 -11.58 -0.50
N MET A 57 -3.86 -10.80 0.05
CA MET A 57 -4.99 -10.20 -0.64
C MET A 57 -4.99 -8.69 -0.45
N TRP A 58 -5.54 -7.97 -1.41
CA TRP A 58 -5.78 -6.53 -1.34
C TRP A 58 -6.86 -6.15 -2.35
N SER A 59 -7.34 -4.93 -2.25
CA SER A 59 -8.39 -4.43 -3.12
C SER A 59 -7.99 -3.12 -3.81
N THR A 60 -8.51 -2.88 -5.03
CA THR A 60 -8.31 -1.62 -5.77
C THR A 60 -9.62 -1.12 -6.40
N SER A 61 -9.75 0.20 -6.57
CA SER A 61 -10.95 0.87 -7.11
C SER A 61 -10.95 1.08 -8.64
N ASN A 62 -9.77 1.23 -9.26
CA ASN A 62 -9.64 1.64 -10.66
C ASN A 62 -9.65 0.45 -11.65
N SER A 63 -10.39 0.59 -12.75
CA SER A 63 -10.53 -0.38 -13.84
C SER A 63 -9.59 -0.20 -15.04
N SER A 64 -8.75 0.83 -15.08
CA SER A 64 -7.96 1.14 -16.28
C SER A 64 -6.70 0.27 -16.40
N GLU A 65 -6.93 -0.94 -16.95
CA GLU A 65 -5.99 -1.81 -17.67
C GLU A 65 -5.21 -2.86 -16.85
N PHE A 66 -5.81 -4.06 -16.77
CA PHE A 66 -5.19 -5.33 -16.38
C PHE A 66 -4.34 -5.30 -15.10
N ALA A 67 -5.02 -4.95 -14.00
CA ALA A 67 -4.73 -5.28 -12.61
C ALA A 67 -3.76 -6.49 -12.43
N SER A 68 -2.46 -6.24 -12.56
CA SER A 68 -1.49 -7.26 -12.19
C SER A 68 -1.67 -7.58 -10.70
N SER A 69 -1.53 -8.85 -10.34
CA SER A 69 -1.60 -9.28 -8.95
C SER A 69 -0.22 -9.79 -8.59
N VAL A 70 0.66 -8.85 -8.23
CA VAL A 70 2.07 -9.14 -7.98
C VAL A 70 2.41 -8.78 -6.54
N VAL A 71 3.13 -9.67 -5.88
CA VAL A 71 3.77 -9.41 -4.59
C VAL A 71 5.27 -9.53 -4.79
N LEU A 72 5.99 -8.45 -4.51
CA LEU A 72 7.44 -8.48 -4.36
C LEU A 72 7.76 -8.74 -2.89
N TYR A 73 8.69 -9.63 -2.60
CA TYR A 73 9.02 -10.02 -1.23
C TYR A 73 10.48 -10.44 -1.04
N GLY A 74 10.95 -10.46 0.20
CA GLY A 74 12.31 -10.86 0.54
C GLY A 74 12.59 -10.83 2.04
N LEU A 75 13.73 -11.40 2.45
CA LEU A 75 14.11 -11.53 3.87
C LEU A 75 14.68 -10.24 4.47
N ALA A 76 15.29 -9.38 3.65
CA ALA A 76 15.88 -8.13 4.11
C ALA A 76 14.87 -6.97 4.04
N PRO A 77 14.92 -6.00 4.98
CA PRO A 77 14.05 -4.83 4.97
C PRO A 77 14.08 -4.09 3.63
N LYS A 78 12.89 -3.88 3.03
CA LYS A 78 12.70 -3.20 1.73
C LYS A 78 13.48 -3.80 0.55
N ASN A 79 14.06 -5.00 0.70
CA ASN A 79 14.70 -5.73 -0.39
C ASN A 79 13.74 -6.81 -0.90
N TYR A 80 13.27 -6.64 -2.13
CA TYR A 80 12.30 -7.53 -2.74
C TYR A 80 12.94 -8.33 -3.87
N SER A 81 13.75 -9.33 -3.51
CA SER A 81 14.47 -10.18 -4.45
C SER A 81 13.62 -11.31 -5.06
N LEU A 82 12.42 -11.53 -4.54
CA LEU A 82 11.50 -12.57 -4.98
C LEU A 82 10.17 -11.96 -5.43
N GLU A 83 9.47 -12.68 -6.30
CA GLU A 83 8.19 -12.26 -6.87
C GLU A 83 7.17 -13.42 -6.80
N GLY A 84 5.94 -13.09 -6.40
CA GLY A 84 4.78 -13.97 -6.45
C GLY A 84 3.71 -13.35 -7.35
N ARG A 85 3.09 -14.17 -8.21
CA ARG A 85 2.02 -13.76 -9.11
C ARG A 85 0.72 -14.46 -8.74
N GLY A 86 -0.38 -13.75 -8.90
CA GLY A 86 -1.72 -14.27 -8.59
C GLY A 86 -2.77 -13.79 -9.56
N LYS A 87 -4.00 -13.77 -9.09
CA LYS A 87 -5.19 -13.42 -9.88
C LYS A 87 -6.05 -12.43 -9.09
N PHE A 88 -6.99 -11.81 -9.77
CA PHE A 88 -8.02 -11.00 -9.15
C PHE A 88 -9.40 -11.44 -9.60
N VAL A 89 -10.41 -11.04 -8.84
CA VAL A 89 -11.82 -11.11 -9.22
C VAL A 89 -12.41 -9.70 -9.23
N LEU A 90 -13.38 -9.48 -10.11
CA LEU A 90 -14.13 -8.23 -10.18
C LEU A 90 -15.47 -8.39 -9.46
N PHE A 91 -15.74 -7.51 -8.50
CA PHE A 91 -16.96 -7.48 -7.69
C PHE A 91 -17.68 -6.14 -7.89
N THR A 92 -18.69 -6.14 -8.75
CA THR A 92 -19.43 -4.94 -9.18
C THR A 92 -20.84 -4.85 -8.59
N GLU A 93 -21.43 -5.96 -8.16
CA GLU A 93 -22.79 -5.99 -7.66
C GLU A 93 -22.91 -5.28 -6.30
N GLY A 94 -23.80 -4.28 -6.21
CA GLY A 94 -24.00 -3.48 -5.00
C GLY A 94 -22.82 -2.55 -4.63
N ASN A 95 -21.81 -2.43 -5.50
CA ASN A 95 -20.57 -1.72 -5.22
C ASN A 95 -20.17 -0.74 -6.35
N PRO A 96 -21.03 0.23 -6.70
CA PRO A 96 -20.79 1.11 -7.86
C PRO A 96 -19.57 2.01 -7.69
N ASP A 97 -19.19 2.38 -6.46
CA ASP A 97 -18.13 3.36 -6.18
C ASP A 97 -17.00 2.82 -5.29
N GLY A 98 -17.05 1.55 -4.87
CA GLY A 98 -16.06 0.99 -3.95
C GLY A 98 -14.92 0.23 -4.62
N LEU A 99 -14.20 -0.54 -3.80
CA LEU A 99 -13.07 -1.36 -4.24
C LEU A 99 -13.60 -2.60 -4.95
N LYS A 100 -13.47 -2.64 -6.28
CA LYS A 100 -14.11 -3.68 -7.11
C LYS A 100 -13.17 -4.84 -7.43
N TYR A 101 -11.87 -4.61 -7.43
CA TYR A 101 -10.90 -5.64 -7.77
C TYR A 101 -10.35 -6.25 -6.49
N ILE A 102 -10.59 -7.54 -6.27
CA ILE A 102 -10.04 -8.27 -5.13
C ILE A 102 -8.93 -9.17 -5.65
N HIS A 103 -7.69 -8.85 -5.27
CA HIS A 103 -6.49 -9.55 -5.68
C HIS A 103 -6.15 -10.65 -4.67
N ARG A 104 -5.57 -11.75 -5.17
CA ARG A 104 -5.08 -12.86 -4.34
C ARG A 104 -3.81 -13.45 -4.93
N VAL A 105 -2.75 -13.46 -4.12
CA VAL A 105 -1.46 -14.09 -4.41
C VAL A 105 -1.13 -15.10 -3.32
N VAL A 106 -0.64 -16.27 -3.70
CA VAL A 106 -0.08 -17.25 -2.75
C VAL A 106 1.42 -17.25 -2.91
N LEU A 107 2.12 -16.88 -1.85
CA LEU A 107 3.56 -17.05 -1.74
C LEU A 107 3.84 -18.49 -1.33
N GLN A 108 4.80 -19.13 -1.98
CA GLN A 108 5.17 -20.52 -1.75
C GLN A 108 6.67 -20.63 -1.47
N GLY A 109 7.08 -21.71 -0.82
CA GLY A 109 8.49 -21.96 -0.50
C GLY A 109 9.06 -21.02 0.56
N LEU A 110 8.20 -20.43 1.40
CA LEU A 110 8.62 -19.61 2.53
C LEU A 110 9.28 -20.49 3.59
N ILE A 111 10.30 -19.95 4.25
CA ILE A 111 10.95 -20.60 5.38
C ILE A 111 10.12 -20.30 6.64
N PRO A 112 9.55 -21.32 7.32
CA PRO A 112 8.73 -21.08 8.51
C PRO A 112 9.53 -20.37 9.61
N GLY A 113 8.85 -19.48 10.34
CA GLY A 113 9.47 -18.69 11.43
C GLY A 113 10.32 -17.50 10.96
N MET A 114 10.48 -17.30 9.64
CA MET A 114 11.22 -16.17 9.10
C MET A 114 10.33 -14.95 8.85
N LYS A 115 10.89 -13.76 9.06
CA LYS A 115 10.25 -12.49 8.73
C LYS A 115 10.55 -12.11 7.28
N TYR A 116 9.51 -11.79 6.52
CA TYR A 116 9.62 -11.28 5.16
C TYR A 116 9.10 -9.84 5.07
N SER A 117 9.79 -9.00 4.31
CA SER A 117 9.25 -7.74 3.79
C SER A 117 8.48 -8.01 2.52
N TYR A 118 7.38 -7.28 2.28
CA TYR A 118 6.57 -7.43 1.08
C TYR A 118 6.08 -6.09 0.54
N ARG A 119 5.78 -6.04 -0.75
CA ARG A 119 5.13 -4.93 -1.45
C ARG A 119 4.17 -5.49 -2.48
N VAL A 120 2.92 -5.07 -2.43
CA VAL A 120 1.90 -5.40 -3.43
C VAL A 120 1.97 -4.44 -4.61
N GLN A 121 1.68 -4.93 -5.81
CA GLN A 121 1.65 -4.15 -7.03
C GLN A 121 0.44 -4.54 -7.88
N SER A 122 -0.24 -3.51 -8.37
CA SER A 122 -1.31 -3.60 -9.36
C SER A 122 -1.04 -2.55 -10.43
N ALA A 123 -0.29 -2.96 -11.45
CA ALA A 123 0.19 -2.10 -12.51
C ALA A 123 -0.73 -2.12 -13.72
N HIS A 124 -0.77 -0.97 -14.39
CA HIS A 124 -1.25 -0.79 -15.76
C HIS A 124 -0.25 -1.44 -16.72
N LYS A 125 -0.71 -2.29 -17.65
CA LYS A 125 0.16 -2.83 -18.70
C LYS A 125 0.34 -1.75 -19.76
N ALA A 126 1.32 -0.87 -19.59
CA ALA A 126 1.67 0.09 -20.64
C ALA A 126 1.96 -0.68 -21.93
N HIS A 127 1.15 -0.43 -22.96
CA HIS A 127 1.43 -0.90 -24.31
C HIS A 127 2.80 -0.31 -24.69
N SER A 128 3.82 -1.15 -24.86
CA SER A 128 5.08 -0.73 -25.45
C SER A 128 4.79 -0.38 -26.91
N VAL A 129 4.37 0.87 -27.16
CA VAL A 129 4.42 1.46 -28.49
C VAL A 129 5.88 1.72 -28.76
N ASN A 130 6.51 0.80 -29.50
CA ASN A 130 7.69 1.15 -30.27
C ASN A 130 7.21 2.19 -31.29
N GLU A 131 7.44 3.47 -31.02
CA GLU A 131 7.27 4.53 -32.00
C GLU A 131 8.39 4.36 -33.05
N PRO A 132 8.11 3.95 -34.30
CA PRO A 132 9.12 4.02 -35.33
C PRO A 132 9.32 5.50 -35.66
N ALA A 133 10.59 5.91 -35.59
CA ALA A 133 11.04 7.26 -35.86
C ALA A 133 10.34 7.89 -37.06
N LEU A 134 9.76 9.06 -36.83
CA LEU A 134 9.34 9.98 -37.88
C LEU A 134 10.61 10.42 -38.65
N ARG A 135 10.96 9.69 -39.71
CA ARG A 135 11.84 10.17 -40.77
C ARG A 135 11.28 9.73 -42.11
N ASP A 136 11.32 10.70 -43.02
CA ASP A 136 10.97 10.67 -44.43
C ASP A 136 9.47 10.78 -44.70
N GLN A 137 9.00 12.02 -44.82
CA GLN A 137 8.24 12.52 -45.98
C GLN A 137 8.24 14.06 -46.00
N VAL A 138 9.22 14.65 -46.69
CA VAL A 138 9.00 15.85 -47.52
C VAL A 138 9.79 15.62 -48.80
N THR A 139 9.05 15.46 -49.90
CA THR A 139 9.54 15.64 -51.27
C THR A 139 9.49 17.12 -51.61
#